data_AF-A0A922SJG7-F1
#
_entry.id   AF-A0A922SJG7-F1
#
_cell.length_a   1.000
_cell.length_b   1.000
_cell.length_c   1.000
_cell.angle_alpha   90.00
_cell.angle_beta   90.00
_cell.angle_gamma   90.00
#
_symmetry.space_group_name_H-M   'P 1'
#
loop_
_entity.id
_entity.type
_entity.pdbx_description
1 polymer ?
#
loop_
_entity_poly.entity_id
_entity_poly.type
_entity_poly.pdbx_seq_one_letter_code
_entity_poly.pdbx_strand_id
1 'polypeptide(L)'
;MLYCIVASVYSQATDEELPINADELEETIDEADITKSDRTWVECDPSVTPRKSCYDCNTRMICKNIGGLLLDCPKKFVPYCNDGYCSSEPSAECA
;
A
#
# COMPACT_ATOMS: atom_id res chain seq x y z
N MET A 1 13.62 -57.48 -10.36
CA MET A 1 12.43 -56.68 -10.00
C MET A 1 12.73 -56.06 -8.64
N LEU A 2 13.12 -54.80 -8.54
CA LEU A 2 12.39 -53.56 -8.82
C LEU A 2 11.86 -52.96 -7.49
N TYR A 3 12.63 -51.99 -6.96
CA TYR A 3 12.24 -50.71 -6.34
C TYR A 3 11.46 -50.77 -5.00
N CYS A 4 11.55 -49.82 -4.06
CA CYS A 4 12.29 -48.56 -3.97
C CYS A 4 12.39 -48.14 -2.50
N ILE A 5 13.52 -47.57 -2.10
CA ILE A 5 13.63 -46.71 -0.92
C ILE A 5 13.01 -45.37 -1.29
N VAL A 6 12.03 -44.89 -0.54
CA VAL A 6 11.70 -43.46 -0.50
C VAL A 6 11.33 -43.07 0.92
N ALA A 7 12.28 -42.37 1.55
CA ALA A 7 12.05 -41.58 2.74
C ALA A 7 10.99 -40.52 2.41
N SER A 8 9.81 -40.65 3.00
CA SER A 8 8.83 -39.58 2.98
C SER A 8 9.16 -38.65 4.13
N VAL A 9 9.96 -37.62 3.83
CA VAL A 9 10.10 -36.43 4.66
C VAL A 9 8.73 -35.74 4.60
N TYR A 10 7.90 -35.96 5.61
CA TYR A 10 6.72 -35.13 5.84
C TYR A 10 7.23 -33.74 6.23
N SER A 11 7.35 -32.85 5.24
CA SER A 11 7.44 -31.42 5.51
C SER A 11 6.09 -31.02 6.08
N GLN A 12 6.02 -30.95 7.41
CA GLN A 12 4.96 -30.21 8.09
C GLN A 12 5.19 -28.75 7.70
N ALA A 13 4.42 -28.27 6.72
CA ALA A 13 4.25 -26.85 6.51
C ALA A 13 3.66 -26.32 7.82
N THR A 14 4.49 -25.63 8.59
CA THR A 14 4.06 -24.92 9.78
C THR A 14 3.15 -23.79 9.31
N ASP A 15 1.89 -23.90 9.70
CA ASP A 15 0.88 -22.86 9.66
C ASP A 15 1.30 -21.78 10.68
N GLU A 16 2.28 -20.96 10.30
CA GLU A 16 2.58 -19.71 10.99
C GLU A 16 1.94 -18.60 10.18
N GLU A 17 0.68 -18.29 10.50
CA GLU A 17 0.04 -17.03 10.14
C GLU A 17 0.81 -15.89 10.82
N LEU A 18 1.90 -15.48 10.20
CA LEU A 18 2.59 -14.25 10.58
C LEU A 18 1.62 -13.10 10.30
N PRO A 19 1.21 -12.32 11.32
CA PRO A 19 0.40 -11.15 11.10
C PRO A 19 1.21 -10.21 10.23
N ILE A 20 0.78 -10.04 8.98
CA ILE A 20 1.33 -9.05 8.06
C ILE A 20 1.17 -7.68 8.70
N ASN A 21 2.24 -7.24 9.37
CA ASN A 21 2.35 -5.93 9.96
C ASN A 21 2.23 -4.94 8.79
N ALA A 22 1.27 -4.00 8.87
CA ALA A 22 0.95 -3.07 7.79
C ALA A 22 2.12 -2.14 7.38
N ASP A 23 3.25 -2.23 8.09
CA ASP A 23 4.48 -1.50 7.88
C ASP A 23 5.39 -2.10 6.79
N GLU A 24 5.23 -3.39 6.45
CA GLU A 24 6.10 -4.09 5.47
C GLU A 24 5.50 -4.19 4.05
N LEU A 25 4.40 -3.49 3.78
CA LEU A 25 3.79 -3.43 2.43
C LEU A 25 4.38 -2.30 1.56
N GLU A 26 5.32 -1.51 2.07
CA GLU A 26 5.81 -0.30 1.36
C GLU A 26 6.95 -0.54 0.34
N GLU A 27 7.50 -1.75 0.17
CA GLU A 27 8.70 -1.97 -0.67
C GLU A 27 8.60 -2.99 -1.82
N THR A 28 7.42 -3.36 -2.30
CA THR A 28 7.31 -4.14 -3.56
C THR A 28 6.05 -3.76 -4.34
N ILE A 29 5.98 -2.53 -4.83
CA ILE A 29 5.09 -2.25 -5.97
C ILE A 29 5.95 -2.43 -7.21
N ASP A 30 6.09 -3.67 -7.65
CA ASP A 30 6.61 -3.98 -8.97
C ASP A 30 5.65 -3.39 -10.01
N GLU A 31 6.19 -2.80 -11.08
CA GLU A 31 5.45 -2.13 -12.16
C GLU A 31 4.37 -3.04 -12.79
N ALA A 32 4.43 -4.35 -12.55
CA ALA A 32 3.47 -5.36 -12.99
C ALA A 32 2.15 -5.43 -12.17
N ASP A 33 2.10 -4.87 -10.96
CA ASP A 33 0.88 -4.91 -10.12
C ASP A 33 -0.06 -3.70 -10.32
N ILE A 34 0.38 -2.74 -11.14
CA ILE A 34 -0.43 -1.57 -11.53
C ILE A 34 -1.68 -2.02 -12.29
N THR A 35 -1.63 -3.15 -13.00
CA THR A 35 -2.76 -3.67 -13.79
C THR A 35 -3.80 -4.46 -13.00
N LYS A 36 -3.59 -4.75 -11.71
CA LYS A 36 -4.49 -5.60 -10.91
C LYS A 36 -5.20 -4.90 -9.76
N SER A 37 -4.88 -3.63 -9.53
CA SER A 37 -5.46 -2.84 -8.45
C SER A 37 -6.29 -1.71 -9.03
N ASP A 38 -7.48 -1.48 -8.46
CA ASP A 38 -8.36 -0.32 -8.77
C ASP A 38 -7.75 1.01 -8.23
N ARG A 39 -6.44 1.15 -8.34
CA ARG A 39 -5.67 2.27 -7.83
C ARG A 39 -5.63 3.36 -8.87
N THR A 40 -6.01 4.57 -8.46
CA THR A 40 -5.92 5.75 -9.32
C THR A 40 -4.52 6.33 -9.24
N TRP A 41 -3.91 6.58 -10.39
CA TRP A 41 -2.59 7.20 -10.51
C TRP A 41 -2.71 8.58 -11.13
N VAL A 42 -1.91 9.52 -10.65
CA VAL A 42 -1.78 10.89 -11.17
C VAL A 42 -0.32 11.21 -11.45
N GLU A 43 -0.08 12.25 -12.24
CA GLU A 43 1.28 12.77 -12.40
C GLU A 43 1.74 13.44 -11.11
N CYS A 44 2.98 13.14 -10.70
CA CYS A 44 3.66 13.87 -9.65
C CYS A 44 5.16 13.96 -9.98
N ASP A 45 5.80 15.06 -9.61
CA ASP A 45 7.26 15.19 -9.73
C ASP A 45 7.89 14.95 -8.35
N PRO A 46 8.63 13.84 -8.15
CA PRO A 46 9.24 13.49 -6.86
C PRO A 46 10.36 14.45 -6.44
N SER A 47 10.83 15.33 -7.34
CA SER A 47 11.86 16.33 -7.04
C SER A 47 11.31 17.54 -6.29
N VAL A 48 10.01 17.80 -6.42
CA VAL A 48 9.33 18.96 -5.82
C VAL A 48 8.19 18.55 -4.90
N THR A 49 7.58 17.40 -5.15
CA THR A 49 6.41 16.92 -4.41
C THR A 49 6.87 16.03 -3.26
N PRO A 50 6.44 16.30 -2.02
CA PRO A 50 6.70 15.40 -0.91
C PRO A 50 6.21 13.98 -1.19
N ARG A 51 6.96 12.97 -0.72
CA ARG A 51 6.60 11.55 -0.91
C ARG A 51 5.17 11.24 -0.44
N LYS A 52 4.69 11.90 0.61
CA LYS A 52 3.31 11.82 1.09
C LYS A 52 2.75 13.25 1.11
N SER A 53 1.63 13.48 0.43
CA SER A 53 0.97 14.79 0.36
C SER A 53 -0.54 14.60 0.22
N CYS A 54 -1.34 15.63 0.48
CA CYS A 54 -2.77 15.58 0.20
C CYS A 54 -3.02 15.93 -1.26
N TYR A 55 -3.83 15.12 -1.94
CA TYR A 55 -4.30 15.43 -3.28
C TYR A 55 -5.55 16.32 -3.20
N ASP A 56 -6.46 15.94 -2.29
CA ASP A 56 -7.63 16.72 -1.92
C ASP A 56 -7.92 16.53 -0.41
N CYS A 57 -9.06 17.05 0.05
CA CYS A 57 -9.46 16.99 1.45
C CYS A 57 -9.74 15.58 1.97
N ASN A 58 -9.92 14.58 1.12
CA ASN A 58 -10.32 13.23 1.48
C ASN A 58 -9.42 12.13 0.87
N THR A 59 -8.42 12.51 0.09
CA THR A 59 -7.54 11.59 -0.61
C THR A 59 -6.08 12.04 -0.47
N ARG A 60 -5.23 11.11 -0.05
CA ARG A 60 -3.78 11.33 0.04
C ARG A 60 -3.08 10.77 -1.19
N MET A 61 -1.98 11.40 -1.58
CA MET A 61 -1.10 10.98 -2.65
C MET A 61 0.22 10.48 -2.09
N ILE A 62 0.67 9.32 -2.59
CA ILE A 62 2.03 8.82 -2.42
C ILE A 62 2.79 9.06 -3.72
N CYS A 63 3.66 10.06 -3.74
CA CYS A 63 4.46 10.37 -4.92
C CYS A 63 5.67 9.42 -5.03
N LYS A 64 5.76 8.73 -6.17
CA LYS A 64 6.87 7.84 -6.55
C LYS A 64 7.46 8.31 -7.88
N ASN A 65 8.61 7.76 -8.27
CA ASN A 65 9.26 8.08 -9.55
C ASN A 65 8.38 7.77 -10.79
N ILE A 66 7.45 6.83 -10.66
CA ILE A 66 6.52 6.42 -11.73
C ILE A 66 5.21 7.24 -11.74
N GLY A 67 5.00 8.12 -10.77
CA GLY A 67 3.77 8.87 -10.59
C GLY A 67 3.24 8.85 -9.15
N GLY A 68 2.13 9.54 -8.94
CA GLY A 68 1.43 9.67 -7.68
C GLY A 68 0.33 8.64 -7.52
N LEU A 69 0.45 7.79 -6.51
CA LEU A 69 -0.61 6.86 -6.15
C LEU A 69 -1.63 7.56 -5.25
N LEU A 70 -2.89 7.63 -5.69
CA LEU A 70 -3.98 8.16 -4.88
C LEU A 70 -4.58 7.07 -3.99
N LEU A 71 -4.75 7.41 -2.71
CA LEU A 71 -5.37 6.56 -1.71
C LEU A 71 -6.43 7.36 -0.95
N ASP A 72 -7.67 6.88 -1.01
CA ASP A 72 -8.76 7.49 -0.25
C ASP A 72 -8.54 7.33 1.25
N CYS A 73 -8.86 8.38 1.99
CA CYS A 73 -8.87 8.34 3.43
C CYS A 73 -10.10 7.55 3.94
N PRO A 74 -9.92 6.68 4.96
CA PRO A 74 -11.02 5.88 5.51
C PRO A 74 -12.18 6.74 6.04
N LYS A 75 -13.28 6.78 5.27
CA LYS A 75 -14.45 7.63 5.53
C LYS A 75 -15.08 7.48 6.92
N LYS A 76 -14.86 6.35 7.59
CA LYS A 76 -15.47 6.04 8.90
C LYS A 76 -14.73 6.60 10.11
N PHE A 77 -13.42 6.81 10.01
CA PHE A 77 -12.58 7.08 11.20
C PHE A 77 -11.70 8.30 11.01
N VAL A 78 -11.05 8.39 9.85
CA VAL A 78 -10.10 9.44 9.52
C VAL A 78 -10.39 9.92 8.10
N PRO A 79 -11.54 10.60 7.86
CA PRO A 79 -11.99 10.90 6.51
C PRO A 79 -11.24 12.05 5.84
N TYR A 80 -10.45 12.82 6.58
CA TYR A 80 -9.79 14.03 6.06
C TYR A 80 -8.31 13.79 5.80
N CYS A 81 -7.74 14.46 4.81
CA CYS A 81 -6.30 14.47 4.59
C CYS A 81 -5.68 15.76 5.14
N ASN A 82 -4.68 15.60 6.01
CA ASN A 82 -3.85 16.67 6.54
C ASN A 82 -2.37 16.31 6.34
N ASP A 83 -1.61 17.14 5.64
CA ASP A 83 -0.16 16.98 5.44
C ASP A 83 0.28 15.60 4.89
N GLY A 84 -0.58 14.97 4.06
CA GLY A 84 -0.36 13.65 3.48
C GLY A 84 -0.79 12.47 4.35
N TYR A 85 -1.44 12.72 5.48
CA TYR A 85 -1.95 11.71 6.41
C TYR A 85 -3.45 11.83 6.60
N CYS A 86 -4.11 10.70 6.80
CA CYS A 86 -5.53 10.71 7.11
C CYS A 86 -5.76 11.08 8.58
N SER A 87 -6.71 11.99 8.82
CA SER A 87 -7.05 12.60 10.09
C SER A 87 -8.56 12.54 10.34
N SER A 88 -8.95 12.51 11.60
CA SER A 88 -10.37 12.61 12.02
C SER A 88 -10.89 14.04 11.94
N GLU A 89 -10.00 15.03 11.95
CA GLU A 89 -10.33 16.45 11.90
C GLU A 89 -9.90 17.07 10.56
N PRO A 90 -10.74 17.92 9.95
CA PRO A 90 -10.39 18.60 8.71
C PRO A 90 -9.27 19.62 8.93
N SER A 91 -8.43 19.83 7.91
CA SER A 91 -7.53 20.98 7.87
C SER A 91 -8.32 22.28 7.71
N ALA A 92 -7.66 23.41 7.94
CA ALA A 92 -8.27 24.72 7.79
C ALA A 92 -8.82 25.00 6.37
N GLU A 93 -8.26 24.34 5.35
CA GLU A 93 -8.68 24.51 3.95
C GLU A 93 -9.87 23.61 3.57
N CYS A 94 -10.22 22.66 4.44
CA CYS A 94 -11.22 21.62 4.22
C CYS A 94 -12.41 21.71 5.20
N ALA A 95 -12.54 22.83 5.92
CA ALA A 95 -13.54 23.08 6.96
C ALA A 95 -14.61 24.10 6.54
#